data_AF-E2GK13-F1
#
_entry.id   AF-E2GK13-F1
#
_cell.length_a   1.000
_cell.length_b   1.000
_cell.length_c   1.000
_cell.angle_alpha   90.00
_cell.angle_beta   90.00
_cell.angle_gamma   90.00
#
_symmetry.space_group_name_H-M   'P 1'
#
loop_
_entity.id
_entity.type
_entity.pdbx_description
1 polymer ?
#
loop_
_entity_poly.entity_id
_entity_poly.type
_entity_poly.pdbx_seq_one_letter_code
_entity_poly.pdbx_strand_id
1 'polypeptide(L)'
;SRSLKKLILKNNQIRCVTKYFLQGAFQLRHLDLSSNKIQVIQKTSFPENVLNNLNILFLHHNRFLCNCDAVWFVWWVNHTEVTIPYLATDVTCMGPGAHKGQSVVSLDLYTCELDLTNFILFSLSISAVLSLMMITIANHLYFWDVWYSYHFCKAKIKGYRRLISPNSCYDAFIVYDTKDPAVTEWVLDEL
;
A
#
# COMPACT_ATOMS: atom_id res chain seq x y z
N SER A 1 -21.14 39.40 -17.78
CA SER A 1 -21.42 38.75 -19.07
C SER A 1 -20.84 37.34 -19.06
N ARG A 2 -21.64 36.29 -19.32
CA ARG A 2 -21.19 34.87 -19.39
C ARG A 2 -21.19 34.34 -20.84
N SER A 3 -20.80 35.19 -21.79
CA SER A 3 -20.89 34.91 -23.24
C SER A 3 -19.57 34.52 -23.92
N LEU A 4 -18.50 34.36 -23.15
CA LEU A 4 -17.17 34.15 -23.71
C LEU A 4 -17.05 32.76 -24.34
N LYS A 5 -16.86 32.72 -25.66
CA LYS A 5 -16.69 31.48 -26.44
C LYS A 5 -15.24 31.17 -26.80
N LYS A 6 -14.41 32.20 -26.97
CA LYS A 6 -13.01 32.09 -27.39
C LYS A 6 -12.15 32.90 -26.44
N LEU A 7 -11.18 32.24 -25.81
CA LEU A 7 -10.17 32.85 -24.95
C LEU A 7 -8.78 32.52 -25.50
N ILE A 8 -8.01 33.54 -25.83
CA ILE A 8 -6.65 33.41 -26.37
C ILE A 8 -5.69 34.06 -25.40
N LEU A 9 -4.81 33.24 -24.80
CA LEU A 9 -3.79 33.63 -23.84
C LEU A 9 -2.39 33.14 -24.28
N LYS A 10 -2.23 32.88 -25.58
CA LYS A 10 -0.95 32.49 -26.19
C LYS A 10 0.15 33.52 -25.92
N ASN A 11 1.40 33.05 -25.84
CA ASN A 11 2.60 33.90 -25.73
C ASN A 11 2.59 34.80 -24.48
N ASN A 12 2.10 34.29 -23.36
CA ASN A 12 2.13 34.99 -22.08
C ASN A 12 3.14 34.33 -21.13
N GLN A 13 3.22 34.84 -19.90
CA GLN A 13 4.11 34.32 -18.87
C GLN A 13 3.35 33.58 -17.76
N ILE A 14 2.19 32.99 -18.09
CA ILE A 14 1.35 32.29 -17.12
C ILE A 14 2.10 31.07 -16.61
N ARG A 15 2.35 31.03 -15.29
CA ARG A 15 3.04 29.90 -14.62
C ARG A 15 2.08 28.91 -13.99
N CYS A 16 0.99 29.43 -13.44
CA CYS A 16 -0.05 28.66 -12.76
C CYS A 16 -1.41 29.17 -13.21
N VAL A 17 -2.33 28.24 -13.44
CA VAL A 17 -3.76 28.54 -13.57
C VAL A 17 -4.38 28.53 -12.17
N THR A 18 -5.28 29.48 -11.90
CA THR A 18 -5.92 29.59 -10.59
C THR A 18 -6.85 28.40 -10.35
N LYS A 19 -6.97 27.98 -9.09
CA LYS A 19 -8.02 27.06 -8.67
C LYS A 19 -9.36 27.64 -9.14
N TYR A 20 -10.16 26.83 -9.85
CA TYR A 20 -11.44 27.25 -10.44
C TYR A 20 -11.36 28.19 -11.66
N PHE A 21 -10.23 28.25 -12.37
CA PHE A 21 -10.04 29.11 -13.54
C PHE A 21 -11.20 29.08 -14.56
N LEU A 22 -11.68 27.89 -14.94
CA LEU A 22 -12.77 27.74 -15.91
C LEU A 22 -14.16 27.56 -15.27
N GLN A 23 -14.29 27.74 -13.95
CA GLN A 23 -15.56 27.52 -13.26
C GLN A 23 -16.63 28.49 -13.77
N GLY A 24 -17.76 27.94 -14.24
CA GLY A 24 -18.86 28.73 -14.79
C GLY A 24 -18.68 29.19 -16.24
N ALA A 25 -17.57 28.85 -16.90
CA ALA A 25 -17.30 29.21 -18.29
C ALA A 25 -17.92 28.22 -19.30
N PHE A 26 -19.20 27.88 -19.13
CA PHE A 26 -19.89 26.82 -19.90
C PHE A 26 -20.01 27.11 -21.41
N GLN A 27 -19.91 28.37 -21.82
CA GLN A 27 -19.99 28.76 -23.23
C GLN A 27 -18.65 28.70 -23.97
N LEU A 28 -17.55 28.46 -23.25
CA LEU A 28 -16.21 28.45 -23.82
C LEU A 28 -16.06 27.24 -24.76
N ARG A 29 -15.63 27.50 -26.00
CA ARG A 29 -15.40 26.49 -27.05
C ARG A 29 -13.95 26.43 -27.51
N HIS A 30 -13.19 27.50 -27.32
CA HIS A 30 -11.81 27.59 -27.78
C HIS A 30 -10.95 28.24 -26.71
N LEU A 31 -9.92 27.52 -26.25
CA LEU A 31 -8.97 28.00 -25.27
C LEU A 31 -7.54 27.81 -25.80
N ASP A 32 -6.79 28.91 -25.87
CA ASP A 32 -5.38 28.88 -26.26
C ASP A 32 -4.50 29.33 -25.09
N LEU A 33 -3.75 28.40 -24.52
CA LEU A 33 -2.77 28.62 -23.46
C LEU A 33 -1.36 28.27 -23.94
N SER A 34 -1.14 28.17 -25.25
CA SER A 34 0.15 27.79 -25.82
C SER A 34 1.24 28.82 -25.52
N SER A 35 2.49 28.38 -25.55
CA SER A 35 3.67 29.24 -25.37
C SER A 35 3.61 30.06 -24.06
N ASN A 36 3.24 29.39 -22.98
CA ASN A 36 3.26 29.91 -21.61
C ASN A 36 4.30 29.16 -20.77
N LYS A 37 4.27 29.34 -19.45
CA LYS A 37 5.20 28.70 -18.50
C LYS A 37 4.44 27.79 -17.53
N ILE A 38 3.30 27.23 -17.96
CA ILE A 38 2.43 26.40 -17.12
C ILE A 38 3.17 25.11 -16.79
N GLN A 39 3.17 24.75 -15.51
CA GLN A 39 3.83 23.56 -15.00
C GLN A 39 2.85 22.42 -14.69
N VAL A 40 1.71 22.74 -14.07
CA VAL A 40 0.72 21.74 -13.65
C VAL A 40 -0.68 22.28 -13.95
N ILE A 41 -1.55 21.40 -14.43
CA ILE A 41 -2.99 21.67 -14.60
C ILE A 41 -3.74 20.71 -13.69
N GLN A 42 -4.50 21.27 -12.74
CA GLN A 42 -5.29 20.49 -11.80
C GLN A 42 -6.75 20.35 -12.27
N LYS A 43 -7.39 19.24 -11.90
CA LYS A 43 -8.83 18.98 -12.14
C LYS A 43 -9.74 20.12 -11.68
N THR A 44 -9.38 20.77 -10.58
CA THR A 44 -10.14 21.88 -10.00
C THR A 44 -10.14 23.13 -10.88
N SER A 45 -9.08 23.34 -11.66
CA SER A 45 -8.94 24.49 -12.56
C SER A 45 -9.67 24.26 -13.88
N PHE A 46 -9.72 23.00 -14.31
CA PHE A 46 -10.27 22.53 -15.57
C PHE A 46 -11.36 21.47 -15.29
N PRO A 47 -12.57 21.89 -14.92
CA PRO A 47 -13.63 20.96 -14.59
C PRO A 47 -14.17 20.29 -15.86
N GLU A 48 -14.43 18.98 -15.80
CA GLU A 48 -14.83 18.14 -16.94
C GLU A 48 -16.09 18.65 -17.65
N ASN A 49 -17.06 19.19 -16.90
CA ASN A 49 -18.28 19.78 -17.46
C ASN A 49 -18.04 20.99 -18.39
N VAL A 50 -16.90 21.68 -18.26
CA VAL A 50 -16.50 22.76 -19.16
C VAL A 50 -15.54 22.25 -20.22
N LEU A 51 -14.63 21.34 -19.88
CA LEU A 51 -13.71 20.72 -20.85
C LEU A 51 -14.44 19.98 -21.96
N ASN A 52 -15.50 19.22 -21.63
CA ASN A 52 -16.30 18.49 -22.62
C ASN A 52 -17.03 19.42 -23.60
N ASN A 53 -17.11 20.71 -23.28
CA ASN A 53 -17.69 21.73 -24.13
C ASN A 53 -16.65 22.39 -25.06
N LEU A 54 -15.34 22.19 -24.82
CA LEU A 54 -14.29 22.74 -25.67
C LEU A 54 -14.16 21.92 -26.96
N ASN A 55 -14.06 22.63 -28.08
CA ASN A 55 -13.74 22.00 -29.36
C ASN A 55 -12.21 21.87 -29.51
N ILE A 56 -11.48 22.91 -29.11
CA ILE A 56 -10.03 23.01 -29.27
C ILE A 56 -9.38 23.59 -28.02
N LEU A 57 -8.27 22.96 -27.62
CA LEU A 57 -7.41 23.39 -26.51
C LEU A 57 -5.94 23.37 -26.93
N PHE A 58 -5.29 24.54 -26.97
CA PHE A 58 -3.85 24.63 -27.25
C PHE A 58 -3.03 24.67 -25.96
N LEU A 59 -2.14 23.70 -25.79
CA LEU A 59 -1.24 23.59 -24.62
C LEU A 59 0.24 23.52 -24.98
N HIS A 60 0.57 23.44 -26.27
CA HIS A 60 1.95 23.27 -26.74
C HIS A 60 2.88 24.38 -26.24
N HIS A 61 4.18 24.06 -26.15
CA HIS A 61 5.22 24.99 -25.71
C HIS A 61 5.01 25.52 -24.27
N ASN A 62 4.48 24.68 -23.37
CA ASN A 62 4.48 24.92 -21.93
C ASN A 62 5.59 24.11 -21.24
N ARG A 63 5.76 24.30 -19.94
CA ARG A 63 6.86 23.72 -19.15
C ARG A 63 6.32 22.69 -18.15
N PHE A 64 5.58 21.69 -18.66
CA PHE A 64 4.87 20.75 -17.80
C PHE A 64 5.81 19.94 -16.91
N LEU A 65 5.48 19.85 -15.62
CA LEU A 65 6.14 18.95 -14.69
C LEU A 65 5.34 17.65 -14.64
N CYS A 66 5.98 16.57 -15.04
CA CYS A 66 5.39 15.24 -15.15
C CYS A 66 5.74 14.42 -13.91
N ASN A 67 5.29 14.91 -12.76
CA ASN A 67 5.38 14.23 -11.46
C ASN A 67 4.01 13.61 -11.10
N CYS A 68 3.87 13.04 -9.90
CA CYS A 68 2.60 12.47 -9.45
C CYS A 68 1.45 13.48 -9.31
N ASP A 69 1.72 14.79 -9.28
CA ASP A 69 0.66 15.81 -9.29
C ASP A 69 -0.02 15.93 -10.67
N ALA A 70 0.64 15.46 -11.73
CA ALA A 70 0.16 15.51 -13.10
C ALA A 70 -0.65 14.26 -13.51
N VAL A 71 -0.84 13.28 -12.61
CA VAL A 71 -1.54 12.00 -12.90
C VAL A 71 -2.90 12.25 -13.55
N TRP A 72 -3.72 13.11 -12.94
CA TRP A 72 -5.04 13.45 -13.50
C TRP A 72 -4.93 14.06 -14.90
N PHE A 73 -3.96 14.95 -15.13
CA PHE A 73 -3.82 15.64 -16.42
C PHE A 73 -3.40 14.66 -17.52
N VAL A 74 -2.42 13.80 -17.23
CA VAL A 74 -1.97 12.73 -18.15
C VAL A 74 -3.12 11.78 -18.45
N TRP A 75 -3.85 11.32 -17.41
CA TRP A 75 -5.02 10.46 -17.57
C TRP A 75 -6.10 11.14 -18.43
N TRP A 76 -6.41 12.41 -18.15
CA TRP A 76 -7.44 13.16 -18.87
C TRP A 76 -7.08 13.34 -20.35
N VAL A 77 -5.82 13.70 -20.65
CA VAL A 77 -5.32 13.85 -22.02
C VAL A 77 -5.47 12.55 -22.82
N ASN A 78 -5.30 11.40 -22.18
CA ASN A 78 -5.40 10.10 -22.85
C ASN A 78 -6.85 9.65 -23.12
N HIS A 79 -7.83 10.20 -22.38
CA HIS A 79 -9.24 9.80 -22.46
C HIS A 79 -10.17 10.88 -23.03
N THR A 80 -9.67 12.08 -23.30
CA THR A 80 -10.50 13.18 -23.76
C THR A 80 -10.74 13.14 -25.27
N GLU A 81 -11.93 13.54 -25.70
CA GLU A 81 -12.28 13.75 -27.11
C GLU A 81 -11.95 15.19 -27.59
N VAL A 82 -11.48 16.06 -26.70
CA VAL A 82 -11.14 17.45 -27.04
C VAL A 82 -9.93 17.46 -27.98
N THR A 83 -10.00 18.25 -29.06
CA THR A 83 -8.87 18.37 -29.98
C THR A 83 -7.74 19.19 -29.33
N ILE A 84 -6.60 18.52 -29.08
CA ILE A 84 -5.36 19.14 -28.57
C ILE A 84 -4.29 19.06 -29.66
N PRO A 85 -4.06 20.16 -30.42
CA PRO A 85 -3.06 20.17 -31.47
C PRO A 85 -1.64 19.99 -30.91
N TYR A 86 -0.78 19.29 -31.66
CA TYR A 86 0.63 19.04 -31.32
C TYR A 86 0.84 18.25 -30.02
N LEU A 87 -0.16 17.48 -29.58
CA LEU A 87 -0.10 16.74 -28.32
C LEU A 87 1.10 15.77 -28.25
N ALA A 88 1.35 15.03 -29.33
CA ALA A 88 2.46 14.07 -29.38
C ALA A 88 3.84 14.72 -29.58
N THR A 89 3.91 15.95 -30.10
CA THR A 89 5.18 16.58 -30.53
C THR A 89 5.64 17.71 -29.59
N ASP A 90 4.75 18.65 -29.27
CA ASP A 90 5.13 19.91 -28.59
C ASP A 90 4.47 20.09 -27.21
N VAL A 91 3.73 19.09 -26.73
CA VAL A 91 3.26 19.00 -25.35
C VAL A 91 4.16 18.00 -24.63
N THR A 92 5.33 18.49 -24.20
CA THR A 92 6.39 17.69 -23.59
C THR A 92 6.65 18.08 -22.14
N CYS A 93 7.20 17.12 -21.40
CA CYS A 93 7.58 17.25 -20.01
C CYS A 93 8.93 17.98 -19.87
N MET A 94 9.02 18.97 -19.00
CA MET A 94 10.28 19.62 -18.63
C MET A 94 11.11 18.77 -17.63
N GLY A 95 10.46 17.85 -16.92
CA GLY A 95 11.06 16.98 -15.91
C GLY A 95 9.98 16.33 -15.04
N PRO A 96 10.35 15.63 -13.96
CA PRO A 96 11.71 15.44 -13.44
C PRO A 96 12.48 14.29 -14.11
N GLY A 97 13.82 14.38 -14.08
CA GLY A 97 14.74 13.28 -14.43
C GLY A 97 14.54 12.70 -15.83
N ALA A 98 14.24 11.40 -15.89
CA ALA A 98 14.10 10.62 -17.12
C ALA A 98 12.89 11.05 -17.99
N HIS A 99 11.90 11.73 -17.41
CA HIS A 99 10.73 12.20 -18.16
C HIS A 99 10.99 13.47 -18.96
N LYS A 100 12.14 14.12 -18.79
CA LYS A 100 12.47 15.36 -19.52
C LYS A 100 12.49 15.11 -21.03
N GLY A 101 11.68 15.84 -21.77
CA GLY A 101 11.54 15.75 -23.22
C GLY A 101 10.53 14.71 -23.71
N GLN A 102 9.97 13.87 -22.84
CA GLN A 102 8.91 12.93 -23.23
C GLN A 102 7.59 13.67 -23.47
N SER A 103 6.77 13.16 -24.39
CA SER A 103 5.42 13.69 -24.59
C SER A 103 4.52 13.25 -23.43
N VAL A 104 3.58 14.13 -23.04
CA VAL A 104 2.61 13.85 -21.97
C VAL A 104 1.72 12.66 -22.32
N VAL A 105 1.39 12.44 -23.60
CA VAL A 105 0.51 11.33 -24.02
C VAL A 105 1.19 9.96 -23.95
N SER A 106 2.52 9.92 -24.04
CA SER A 106 3.29 8.67 -23.94
C SER A 106 3.67 8.31 -22.51
N LEU A 107 3.22 9.10 -21.53
CA LEU A 107 3.62 8.96 -20.14
C LEU A 107 2.68 7.99 -19.41
N ASP A 108 3.24 6.95 -18.81
CA ASP A 108 2.51 6.03 -17.95
C ASP A 108 2.94 6.25 -16.48
N LEU A 109 2.02 6.81 -15.69
CA LEU A 109 2.23 7.15 -14.27
C LEU A 109 1.60 6.11 -13.33
N TYR A 110 1.58 4.83 -13.73
CA TYR A 110 1.08 3.72 -12.90
C TYR A 110 1.69 3.67 -11.49
N THR A 111 2.95 4.08 -11.33
CA THR A 111 3.65 4.11 -10.03
C THR A 111 3.01 5.05 -9.02
N CYS A 112 2.30 6.09 -9.46
CA CYS A 112 1.60 7.05 -8.60
C CYS A 112 0.17 6.61 -8.25
N GLU A 113 -0.44 5.68 -9.00
CA GLU A 113 -1.77 5.11 -8.68
C GLU A 113 -1.69 3.95 -7.68
N LEU A 114 -0.48 3.57 -7.28
CA LEU A 114 -0.16 2.37 -6.50
C LEU A 114 -0.30 2.54 -4.97
N ASP A 115 -1.12 3.47 -4.48
CA ASP A 115 -1.21 3.74 -3.04
C ASP A 115 -1.96 2.65 -2.26
N LEU A 116 -3.13 2.21 -2.74
CA LEU A 116 -3.97 1.30 -1.95
C LEU A 116 -3.50 -0.17 -2.00
N THR A 117 -3.09 -0.65 -3.17
CA THR A 117 -2.64 -2.05 -3.33
C THR A 117 -1.29 -2.29 -2.67
N ASN A 118 -0.35 -1.34 -2.77
CA ASN A 118 0.93 -1.42 -2.09
C ASN A 118 0.76 -1.34 -0.57
N PHE A 119 -0.11 -0.45 -0.09
CA PHE A 119 -0.44 -0.38 1.34
C PHE A 119 -1.02 -1.70 1.88
N ILE A 120 -1.93 -2.33 1.14
CA ILE A 120 -2.50 -3.64 1.51
C ILE A 120 -1.42 -4.73 1.52
N LEU A 121 -0.59 -4.82 0.49
CA LEU A 121 0.51 -5.79 0.42
C LEU A 121 1.51 -5.60 1.56
N PHE A 122 1.87 -4.35 1.86
CA PHE A 122 2.76 -4.02 2.96
C PHE A 122 2.16 -4.42 4.31
N SER A 123 0.88 -4.10 4.54
CA SER A 123 0.16 -4.50 5.75
C SER A 123 0.09 -6.02 5.92
N LEU A 124 -0.20 -6.77 4.84
CA LEU A 124 -0.24 -8.23 4.87
C LEU A 124 1.14 -8.83 5.18
N SER A 125 2.19 -8.29 4.57
CA SER A 125 3.56 -8.76 4.79
C SER A 125 3.99 -8.58 6.25
N ILE A 126 3.70 -7.43 6.85
CA ILE A 126 4.01 -7.16 8.27
C ILE A 126 3.22 -8.10 9.18
N SER A 127 1.91 -8.28 8.92
CA SER A 127 1.07 -9.18 9.71
C SER A 127 1.59 -10.62 9.68
N ALA A 128 2.06 -11.10 8.53
CA ALA A 128 2.64 -12.43 8.39
C ALA A 128 3.94 -12.57 9.22
N VAL A 129 4.83 -11.58 9.16
CA VAL A 129 6.09 -11.57 9.92
C VAL A 129 5.83 -11.54 11.43
N LEU A 130 4.92 -10.68 11.88
CA LEU A 130 4.55 -10.59 13.30
C LEU A 130 3.90 -11.89 13.79
N SER A 131 3.03 -12.49 12.99
CA SER A 131 2.40 -13.78 13.33
C SER A 131 3.43 -14.89 13.45
N LEU A 132 4.36 -14.98 12.50
CA LEU A 132 5.44 -15.96 12.54
C LEU A 132 6.31 -15.78 13.80
N MET A 133 6.68 -14.54 14.12
CA MET A 133 7.47 -14.21 15.31
C MET A 133 6.72 -14.56 16.60
N MET A 134 5.43 -14.26 16.69
CA MET A 134 4.61 -14.61 17.85
C MET A 134 4.49 -16.13 18.01
N ILE A 135 4.30 -16.88 16.92
CA ILE A 135 4.23 -18.34 16.95
C ILE A 135 5.56 -18.93 17.42
N THR A 136 6.69 -18.49 16.89
CA THR A 136 8.01 -19.03 17.28
C THR A 136 8.31 -18.75 18.75
N ILE A 137 8.00 -17.55 19.24
CA ILE A 137 8.16 -17.18 20.66
C ILE A 137 7.23 -18.00 21.55
N ALA A 138 5.95 -18.12 21.19
CA ALA A 138 4.99 -18.91 21.96
C ALA A 138 5.40 -20.38 22.03
N ASN A 139 5.91 -20.94 20.93
CA ASN A 139 6.41 -22.31 20.91
C ASN A 139 7.65 -22.43 21.81
N HIS A 140 8.61 -21.52 21.72
CA HIS A 140 9.80 -21.56 22.59
C HIS A 140 9.44 -21.49 24.09
N LEU A 141 8.48 -20.65 24.47
CA LEU A 141 8.12 -20.44 25.88
C LEU A 141 7.19 -21.54 26.43
N TYR A 142 6.17 -21.95 25.66
CA TYR A 142 5.07 -22.78 26.17
C TYR A 142 5.07 -24.22 25.64
N PHE A 143 6.08 -24.65 24.88
CA PHE A 143 6.13 -26.00 24.31
C PHE A 143 5.97 -27.09 25.38
N TRP A 144 6.73 -27.00 26.48
CA TRP A 144 6.68 -27.97 27.55
C TRP A 144 5.35 -27.95 28.30
N ASP A 145 4.74 -26.77 28.50
CA ASP A 145 3.44 -26.63 29.18
C ASP A 145 2.30 -27.26 28.37
N VAL A 146 2.30 -27.06 27.04
CA VAL A 146 1.33 -27.67 26.13
C VAL A 146 1.53 -29.18 26.06
N TRP A 147 2.78 -29.64 25.96
CA TRP A 147 3.11 -31.07 25.94
C TRP A 147 2.70 -31.77 27.25
N TYR A 148 2.99 -31.14 28.39
CA TYR A 148 2.59 -31.62 29.70
C TYR A 148 1.06 -31.69 29.82
N SER A 149 0.38 -30.59 29.46
CA SER A 149 -1.08 -30.53 29.50
C SER A 149 -1.73 -31.60 28.61
N TYR A 150 -1.19 -31.85 27.40
CA TYR A 150 -1.65 -32.92 26.51
C TYR A 150 -1.55 -34.30 27.17
N HIS A 151 -0.38 -34.65 27.73
CA HIS A 151 -0.18 -35.95 28.37
C HIS A 151 -1.00 -36.09 29.65
N PHE A 152 -1.11 -35.03 30.43
CA PHE A 152 -1.95 -35.01 31.63
C PHE A 152 -3.42 -35.23 31.30
N CYS A 153 -3.97 -34.51 30.31
CA CYS A 153 -5.33 -34.73 29.81
C CYS A 153 -5.52 -36.15 29.28
N LYS A 154 -4.57 -36.65 28.48
CA LYS A 154 -4.61 -38.01 27.95
C LYS A 154 -4.61 -39.06 29.06
N ALA A 155 -3.79 -38.89 30.10
CA ALA A 155 -3.76 -39.76 31.27
C ALA A 155 -5.09 -39.71 32.03
N LYS A 156 -5.66 -38.52 32.22
CA LYS A 156 -6.96 -38.33 32.87
C LYS A 156 -8.10 -39.02 32.10
N ILE A 157 -8.09 -38.94 30.77
CA ILE A 157 -9.09 -39.60 29.90
C ILE A 157 -8.93 -41.13 29.92
N LYS A 158 -7.70 -41.64 29.86
CA LYS A 158 -7.45 -43.09 29.91
C LYS A 158 -7.90 -43.72 31.23
N GLY A 159 -7.99 -42.90 32.29
CA GLY A 159 -8.31 -43.34 33.63
C GLY A 159 -7.16 -44.13 34.26
N TYR A 160 -7.12 -44.15 35.59
CA TYR A 160 -6.16 -44.97 36.31
C TYR A 160 -6.75 -46.35 36.55
N ARG A 161 -6.14 -47.39 35.97
CA ARG A 161 -6.50 -48.78 36.29
C ARG A 161 -5.57 -49.28 37.39
N ARG A 162 -6.13 -49.51 38.58
CA ARG A 162 -5.38 -50.08 39.72
C ARG A 162 -4.93 -51.50 39.34
N LEU A 163 -3.62 -51.70 39.21
CA LEU A 163 -3.04 -53.03 39.05
C LEU A 163 -3.02 -53.68 40.43
N ILE A 164 -3.93 -54.63 40.67
CA ILE A 164 -3.94 -55.45 41.89
C ILE A 164 -3.07 -56.67 41.58
N SER A 165 -1.83 -56.66 42.05
CA SER A 165 -0.97 -57.84 42.02
C SER A 165 -1.23 -58.67 43.28
N PRO A 166 -1.52 -59.98 43.17
CA PRO A 166 -1.82 -60.82 44.33
C PRO A 166 -0.62 -61.04 45.27
N ASN A 167 0.60 -60.68 44.86
CA ASN A 167 1.84 -60.85 45.64
C ASN A 167 2.58 -59.53 45.97
N SER A 168 1.89 -58.38 45.95
CA SER A 168 2.52 -57.12 46.40
C SER A 168 2.61 -57.09 47.93
N CYS A 169 3.81 -57.32 48.47
CA CYS A 169 4.10 -57.23 49.91
C CYS A 169 4.36 -55.79 50.39
N TYR A 170 4.29 -54.81 49.48
CA TYR A 170 4.62 -53.40 49.74
C TYR A 170 3.46 -52.49 49.33
N ASP A 171 3.13 -51.52 50.19
CA ASP A 171 2.03 -50.57 49.99
C ASP A 171 2.46 -49.32 49.18
N ALA A 172 3.76 -49.04 49.15
CA ALA A 172 4.35 -47.92 48.42
C ALA A 172 5.70 -48.32 47.81
N PHE A 173 6.10 -47.60 46.77
CA PHE A 173 7.44 -47.67 46.19
C PHE A 173 8.05 -46.27 46.20
N ILE A 174 9.34 -46.19 46.48
CA ILE A 174 10.08 -44.93 46.55
C ILE A 174 10.91 -44.80 45.28
N VAL A 175 10.78 -43.68 44.58
CA VAL A 175 11.58 -43.35 43.40
C VAL A 175 12.49 -42.20 43.78
N TYR A 176 13.81 -42.42 43.71
CA TYR A 176 14.84 -41.44 44.01
C TYR A 176 15.90 -41.43 42.90
N ASP A 177 16.73 -40.38 42.86
CA ASP A 177 17.83 -40.28 41.91
C ASP A 177 19.03 -41.08 42.42
N THR A 178 19.34 -42.19 41.73
CA THR A 178 20.49 -43.05 42.06
C THR A 178 21.84 -42.43 41.71
N LYS A 179 21.85 -41.29 41.00
CA LYS A 179 23.08 -40.55 40.68
C LYS A 179 23.49 -39.56 41.76
N ASP A 180 22.58 -39.21 42.67
CA ASP A 180 22.89 -38.39 43.84
C ASP A 180 23.31 -39.29 45.01
N PRO A 181 24.60 -39.29 45.39
CA PRO A 181 25.10 -40.19 46.43
C PRO A 181 24.51 -39.87 47.80
N ALA A 182 24.21 -38.60 48.10
CA ALA A 182 23.67 -38.21 49.40
C ALA A 182 22.22 -38.70 49.57
N VAL A 183 21.43 -38.63 48.50
CA VAL A 183 20.05 -39.15 48.50
C VAL A 183 20.06 -40.68 48.53
N THR A 184 20.99 -41.31 47.81
CA THR A 184 21.09 -42.78 47.75
C THR A 184 21.46 -43.37 49.11
N GLU A 185 22.44 -42.78 49.80
CA GLU A 185 22.86 -43.20 51.14
C GLU A 185 21.70 -43.06 52.14
N TRP A 186 21.04 -41.90 52.16
CA TRP A 186 19.90 -41.67 53.06
C TRP A 186 18.73 -42.64 52.81
N VAL A 187 18.39 -42.93 51.55
CA VAL A 187 17.29 -43.86 51.24
C VAL A 187 17.65 -45.30 51.61
N LEU A 188 18.91 -45.71 51.52
CA LEU A 188 19.30 -47.09 51.84
C LEU A 188 19.53 -47.33 53.33
N ASP A 189 19.93 -46.31 54.08
CA ASP A 189 20.19 -46.43 55.51
C ASP A 189 18.94 -46.19 56.38
N GLU A 190 18.02 -45.34 55.95
CA GLU A 190 16.91 -44.85 56.80
C GLU A 190 15.53 -45.48 56.48
N LEU A 191 15.38 -46.21 55.36
CA LEU A 191 14.10 -46.76 54.86
C LEU A 191 14.19 -48.27 54.60
#